data_AF-A0A929P3X5-F1
#
_entry.id   AF-A0A929P3X5-F1
#
_cell.length_a   1.000
_cell.length_b   1.000
_cell.length_c   1.000
_cell.angle_alpha   90.00
_cell.angle_beta   90.00
_cell.angle_gamma   90.00
#
_symmetry.space_group_name_H-M   'P 1'
#
loop_
_entity.id
_entity.type
_entity.pdbx_description
1 polymer ?
#
loop_
_entity_poly.entity_id
_entity_poly.type
_entity_poly.pdbx_seq_one_letter_code
_entity_poly.pdbx_strand_id
1 'polypeptide(L)' 'MINQLTTTIEKFIDWSGRTVSWLSLFLVLITFIVVVLRYVFDSGSIALQESASYLHAIIFLIGMAYTLQQDAHVRVDIF' A
#
# COMPACT_ATOMS: atom_id res chain seq x y z
N MET A 1 8.91 4.54 -31.02
CA MET A 1 7.71 5.08 -30.36
C MET A 1 7.25 4.21 -29.20
N ILE A 2 7.00 2.91 -29.41
CA ILE A 2 6.56 1.96 -28.36
C ILE A 2 7.54 1.93 -27.17
N ASN A 3 8.85 1.79 -27.41
CA ASN A 3 9.85 1.74 -26.33
C ASN A 3 9.89 3.01 -25.46
N GLN A 4 9.64 4.18 -26.05
CA GLN A 4 9.61 5.44 -25.29
C GLN A 4 8.37 5.53 -24.40
N LEU A 5 7.24 4.99 -24.86
CA LEU A 5 6.02 4.90 -24.05
C LEU A 5 6.21 3.94 -22.88
N THR A 6 6.80 2.76 -23.12
CA THR A 6 7.07 1.77 -22.07
C THR A 6 7.97 2.35 -20.98
N THR A 7 9.10 2.97 -21.35
CA THR A 7 10.02 3.58 -20.36
C THR A 7 9.38 4.73 -19.56
N THR A 8 8.40 5.44 -20.13
CA THR A 8 7.68 6.50 -19.41
C THR A 8 6.73 5.90 -18.37
N ILE A 9 5.98 4.87 -18.76
CA ILE A 9 5.11 4.12 -17.85
C ILE A 9 5.94 3.49 -16.74
N GLU A 10 7.09 2.93 -17.09
CA GLU A 10 7.96 2.28 -16.11
C GLU A 10 8.47 3.26 -15.04
N LYS A 11 8.91 4.45 -15.44
CA LYS A 11 9.33 5.50 -14.50
C LYS A 11 8.19 5.98 -13.62
N PHE A 12 6.98 6.07 -14.18
CA PHE A 12 5.79 6.45 -13.42
C PHE A 12 5.44 5.40 -12.36
N ILE A 13 5.51 4.11 -12.72
CA ILE A 13 5.29 3.01 -11.77
C ILE A 13 6.37 3.02 -10.67
N ASP A 14 7.65 3.20 -11.01
CA ASP A 14 8.72 3.21 -10.00
C ASP A 14 8.58 4.41 -9.04
N TRP A 15 8.30 5.60 -9.57
CA TRP A 15 8.09 6.80 -8.76
C TRP A 15 6.86 6.68 -7.84
N SER A 16 5.74 6.21 -8.37
CA SER A 16 4.50 6.04 -7.59
C SER A 16 4.66 4.96 -6.51
N GLY A 17 5.25 3.81 -6.83
CA GLY A 17 5.51 2.73 -5.88
C GLY A 17 6.42 3.17 -4.72
N ARG A 18 7.52 3.86 -5.02
CA ARG A 18 8.43 4.41 -4.00
C ARG A 18 7.74 5.44 -3.11
N THR A 19 6.93 6.33 -3.69
CA THR A 19 6.20 7.35 -2.93
C THR A 19 5.14 6.73 -2.01
N VAL A 20 4.37 5.77 -2.53
CA VAL A 20 3.31 5.09 -1.78
C VAL A 20 3.86 4.15 -0.71
N SER A 21 5.09 3.65 -0.83
CA SER A 21 5.72 2.83 0.20
C SER A 21 5.77 3.51 1.59
N TRP A 22 5.87 4.85 1.62
CA TRP A 22 5.83 5.65 2.86
C TRP A 22 4.48 5.59 3.56
N LEU A 23 3.38 5.34 2.84
CA LEU A 23 2.06 5.18 3.43
C LEU A 23 1.98 3.93 4.31
N SER A 24 2.86 2.93 4.13
CA SER A 24 2.93 1.76 5.02
C SER A 24 3.28 2.15 6.45
N LEU A 25 4.17 3.12 6.64
CA LEU A 25 4.52 3.64 7.96
C LEU A 25 3.32 4.34 8.59
N PHE A 26 2.57 5.10 7.79
CA PHE A 26 1.33 5.74 8.25
C PHE A 26 0.24 4.72 8.60
N LEU A 27 0.14 3.63 7.83
CA LEU A 27 -0.78 2.52 8.13
C LEU A 27 -0.46 1.90 9.49
N VAL A 28 0.81 1.57 9.74
CA VAL A 28 1.24 1.02 11.04
C VAL A 28 0.91 2.00 12.18
N LEU A 29 1.16 3.30 11.99
CA LEU A 29 0.85 4.31 12.99
C LEU A 29 -0.65 4.41 13.28
N ILE A 30 -1.51 4.44 12.25
CA ILE A 30 -2.97 4.45 12.44
C ILE A 30 -3.43 3.18 13.15
N THR A 31 -2.98 2.00 12.71
CA THR A 31 -3.35 0.74 13.36
C THR A 31 -2.91 0.72 14.82
N PHE A 32 -1.72 1.23 15.13
CA PHE A 32 -1.26 1.37 16.51
C PHE A 32 -2.17 2.30 17.34
N ILE A 33 -2.53 3.48 16.80
CA ILE A 33 -3.46 4.41 17.46
C ILE A 33 -4.82 3.75 17.71
N VAL A 34 -5.35 3.01 16.73
CA VAL A 34 -6.62 2.28 16.88
C VAL A 34 -6.53 1.27 18.02
N VAL A 35 -5.44 0.51 18.12
CA VAL A 35 -5.21 -0.47 19.19
C VAL A 35 -5.09 0.23 20.55
N VAL A 36 -4.32 1.31 20.64
CA VAL A 36 -4.16 2.07 21.89
C VAL A 36 -5.49 2.66 22.37
N LEU A 37 -6.24 3.32 21.49
CA LEU A 37 -7.56 3.85 21.82
C LEU A 37 -8.50 2.76 22.31
N ARG A 38 -8.51 1.61 21.62
CA ARG A 38 -9.36 0.47 21.94
C ARG A 38 -9.06 -0.13 23.31
N TYR A 39 -7.79 -0.35 23.64
CA TYR A 39 -7.41 -1.13 24.82
C TYR A 39 -6.98 -0.30 26.03
N VAL A 40 -6.44 0.90 25.83
CA VAL A 40 -6.01 1.79 26.93
C VAL A 40 -7.13 2.75 27.33
N PHE A 41 -7.89 3.25 26.34
CA PHE A 41 -8.90 4.28 26.54
C PHE A 41 -10.35 3.76 26.41
N ASP A 42 -10.53 2.46 26.16
CA ASP A 42 -11.83 1.81 25.90
C ASP A 42 -12.69 2.57 24.87
N SER A 43 -12.03 3.19 23.88
CA SER A 43 -12.66 4.05 22.88
C SER A 43 -12.39 3.52 21.47
N GLY A 44 -13.44 3.43 20.66
CA GLY A 44 -13.36 2.99 19.28
C GLY A 44 -13.78 4.08 18.30
N SER A 45 -13.05 4.22 17.20
CA SER A 45 -13.44 5.07 16.07
C SER A 45 -13.55 4.25 14.79
N ILE A 46 -14.78 4.11 14.27
CA ILE A 46 -15.06 3.43 13.00
C ILE A 46 -14.36 4.17 11.86
N ALA A 47 -14.42 5.50 11.84
CA ALA A 47 -13.76 6.31 10.82
C ALA A 47 -12.23 6.07 10.76
N LEU A 48 -11.56 5.90 11.90
CA LEU A 48 -10.13 5.56 11.91
C LEU A 48 -9.86 4.14 11.39
N GLN A 49 -10.72 3.17 11.72
CA GLN A 49 -10.60 1.81 11.19
C GLN A 49 -10.83 1.76 9.68
N GLU A 50 -11.87 2.43 9.17
CA GLU A 50 -12.13 2.54 7.74
C GLU A 50 -10.99 3.25 7.01
N SER A 51 -10.43 4.31 7.59
CA SER A 51 -9.26 5.01 7.04
C SER A 51 -8.07 4.08 6.89
N ALA A 52 -7.81 3.20 7.87
CA ALA A 52 -6.75 2.20 7.77
C ALA A 52 -7.01 1.20 6.63
N SER A 53 -8.26 0.75 6.48
CA SER A 53 -8.65 -0.16 5.39
C SER A 53 -8.47 0.48 4.01
N TYR A 54 -8.87 1.74 3.83
CA TYR A 54 -8.67 2.46 2.57
C TYR A 54 -7.19 2.70 2.27
N LEU A 55 -6.41 3.07 3.29
CA LEU A 55 -4.98 3.26 3.14
C LEU A 55 -4.28 1.96 2.73
N HIS A 56 -4.65 0.84 3.34
CA HIS A 56 -4.18 -0.48 2.96
C HIS A 56 -4.51 -0.80 1.50
N ALA A 57 -5.75 -0.56 1.07
CA ALA A 57 -6.17 -0.81 -0.31
C ALA A 57 -5.34 -0.02 -1.33
N ILE A 58 -5.04 1.26 -1.04
CA ILE A 58 -4.19 2.11 -1.89
C ILE A 58 -2.77 1.53 -2.00
N ILE A 59 -2.17 1.17 -0.86
CA ILE A 59 -0.82 0.57 -0.82
C ILE A 59 -0.80 -0.72 -1.63
N PHE A 60 -1.80 -1.58 -1.45
CA PHE A 60 -1.88 -2.87 -2.12
C PHE A 60 -2.04 -2.74 -3.64
N LEU A 61 -2.99 -1.91 -4.10
CA LEU A 61 -3.27 -1.74 -5.53
C LEU A 61 -2.06 -1.16 -6.29
N ILE A 62 -1.41 -0.14 -5.73
CA ILE A 62 -0.23 0.48 -6.37
C ILE A 62 1.00 -0.44 -6.22
N GLY A 63 1.15 -1.07 -5.06
CA GLY A 63 2.22 -2.04 -4.79
C GLY A 63 2.19 -3.25 -5.70
N MET A 64 1.01 -3.72 -6.12
CA MET A 64 0.90 -4.80 -7.11
C MET A 64 1.48 -4.41 -8.46
N ALA A 65 1.18 -3.20 -8.96
CA ALA A 65 1.74 -2.72 -10.23
C ALA A 65 3.27 -2.58 -10.14
N TYR A 66 3.77 -2.06 -9.01
CA TYR A 66 5.21 -1.93 -8.75
C TYR A 66 5.92 -3.29 -8.69
N THR A 67 5.40 -4.24 -7.91
CA THR A 67 6.00 -5.57 -7.78
C THR A 67 5.96 -6.38 -9.07
N LEU A 68 4.90 -6.22 -9.87
CA LEU A 68 4.80 -6.83 -11.20
C LEU A 68 5.88 -6.29 -12.14
N GLN A 69 6.13 -4.97 -12.14
CA GLN A 69 7.21 -4.37 -12.93
C GLN A 69 8.59 -4.92 -12.54
N GLN A 70 8.81 -5.20 -11.26
CA GLN A 70 10.09 -5.69 -10.74
C GLN A 70 10.25 -7.22 -10.84
N ASP A 71 9.31 -7.92 -11.51
CA ASP A 71 9.23 -9.39 -11.55
C ASP A 71 9.27 -10.06 -10.15
N ALA A 72 8.90 -9.30 -9.11
CA ALA A 72 8.93 -9.69 -7.71
C ALA A 72 7.55 -10.12 -7.18
N HIS A 73 6.57 -10.31 -8.07
CA HIS A 73 5.25 -10.79 -7.69
C HIS A 73 5.33 -12.23 -7.19
N VAL A 74 4.86 -12.47 -5.95
CA VAL A 74 4.83 -13.80 -5.34
C VAL A 74 3.82 -14.66 -6.09
N ARG A 75 4.32 -15.59 -6.90
CA ARG A 75 3.50 -16.61 -7.58
C ARG A 75 3.18 -17.71 -6.57
N VAL A 76 1.90 -17.91 -6.26
CA VAL A 76 1.46 -19.06 -5.48
C VAL A 76 1.15 -20.18 -6.47
N ASP A 77 2.09 -21.08 -6.66
CA ASP A 77 1.86 -22.30 -7.42
C ASP A 77 1.06 -23.27 -6.54
N ILE A 78 -0.19 -23.54 -6.92
CA ILE A 78 -1.07 -24.51 -6.24
C ILE A 78 -0.95 -25.83 -7.02
N PHE A 79 -0.45 -26.88 -6.36
CA PHE A 79 -0.35 -28.25 -6.89
C PHE A 79 -1.64 -29.03 -6.72
#